data_AF-A0A7S1WHX1-F1
#
_entry.id   AF-A0A7S1WHX1-F1
#
_cell.length_a   1.000
_cell.length_b   1.000
_cell.length_c   1.000
_cell.angle_alpha   90.00
_cell.angle_beta   90.00
_cell.angle_gamma   90.00
#
_symmetry.space_group_name_H-M   'P 1'
#
loop_
_entity.id
_entity.type
_entity.pdbx_description
1 polymer ?
#
loop_
_entity_poly.entity_id
_entity_poly.type
_entity_poly.pdbx_seq_one_letter_code
_entity_poly.pdbx_strand_id
1 'polypeptide(L)'
;GTDFPLDAALMLQEEMKAAFASHEFQEALGALHWATKDLKIAERNKQYRELLLEVQKLIVPRYGFEGTQKGMSLMLMAFQALGYNDDPTVDANTQAMNVLISMDVAGNALAERAAKEQARTSAALKPWEEVPWEVKKVEAP
;
A
#
# COMPACT_ATOMS: atom_id res chain seq x y z
N GLY A 1 -10.49 -28.36 -16.69
CA GLY A 1 -10.98 -27.07 -16.21
C GLY A 1 -10.17 -26.71 -15.01
N THR A 2 -9.74 -25.46 -14.87
CA THR A 2 -9.14 -25.01 -13.62
C THR A 2 -10.21 -25.08 -12.55
N ASP A 3 -10.03 -25.95 -11.56
CA ASP A 3 -10.85 -25.96 -10.35
C ASP A 3 -10.49 -24.69 -9.56
N PHE A 4 -11.19 -23.60 -9.84
CA PHE A 4 -11.06 -22.33 -9.12
C PHE A 4 -12.39 -22.02 -8.44
N PRO A 5 -12.70 -22.67 -7.29
CA PRO A 5 -13.97 -22.52 -6.59
C PRO A 5 -14.10 -21.12 -5.97
N LEU A 6 -15.34 -20.73 -5.66
CA LEU A 6 -15.65 -19.40 -5.09
C LEU A 6 -14.87 -19.14 -3.80
N ASP A 7 -14.77 -20.12 -2.91
CA ASP A 7 -13.98 -19.99 -1.66
C ASP A 7 -12.52 -19.65 -1.94
N ALA A 8 -11.91 -20.26 -2.98
CA ALA A 8 -10.54 -19.94 -3.39
C ALA A 8 -10.45 -18.54 -3.99
N ALA A 9 -11.47 -18.11 -4.75
CA ALA A 9 -11.52 -16.75 -5.29
C ALA A 9 -11.62 -15.68 -4.19
N LEU A 10 -12.43 -15.94 -3.15
CA LEU A 10 -12.56 -15.07 -2.00
C LEU A 10 -11.25 -15.01 -1.19
N MET A 11 -10.63 -16.15 -0.90
CA MET A 11 -9.34 -16.19 -0.21
C MET A 11 -8.24 -15.46 -0.98
N LEU A 12 -8.19 -15.61 -2.31
CA LEU A 12 -7.27 -14.88 -3.18
C LEU A 12 -7.44 -13.37 -3.02
N GLN A 13 -8.69 -12.88 -3.08
CA GLN A 13 -8.96 -11.45 -2.94
C GLN A 13 -8.64 -10.93 -1.54
N GLU A 14 -8.91 -11.70 -0.49
CA GLU A 14 -8.53 -11.33 0.88
C GLU A 14 -7.00 -11.22 1.04
N GLU A 15 -6.23 -12.18 0.51
CA GLU A 15 -4.77 -12.11 0.53
C GLU A 15 -4.26 -10.90 -0.27
N MET A 16 -4.80 -10.65 -1.46
CA MET A 16 -4.43 -9.47 -2.27
C MET A 16 -4.77 -8.17 -1.57
N LYS A 17 -5.98 -8.07 -0.97
CA LYS A 17 -6.42 -6.90 -0.19
C LYS A 17 -5.51 -6.66 1.00
N ALA A 18 -5.18 -7.70 1.78
CA ALA A 18 -4.27 -7.59 2.92
C ALA A 18 -2.86 -7.14 2.49
N ALA A 19 -2.34 -7.69 1.41
CA ALA A 19 -1.02 -7.32 0.88
C ALA A 19 -1.01 -5.88 0.35
N PHE A 20 -2.05 -5.45 -0.37
CA PHE A 20 -2.18 -4.06 -0.81
C PHE A 20 -2.45 -3.09 0.35
N ALA A 21 -3.02 -3.55 1.45
CA ALA A 21 -3.18 -2.73 2.66
C ALA A 21 -1.89 -2.65 3.51
N SER A 22 -0.83 -3.38 3.16
CA SER A 22 0.39 -3.39 3.96
C SER A 22 1.07 -2.02 3.96
N HIS A 23 1.73 -1.71 5.07
CA HIS A 23 2.47 -0.45 5.22
C HIS A 23 3.53 -0.30 4.13
N GLU A 24 4.29 -1.36 3.87
CA GLU A 24 5.38 -1.39 2.89
C GLU A 24 4.85 -1.11 1.48
N PHE A 25 3.73 -1.73 1.09
CA PHE A 25 3.14 -1.50 -0.22
C PHE A 25 2.57 -0.08 -0.33
N GLN A 26 1.87 0.42 0.70
CA GLN A 26 1.31 1.77 0.69
C GLN A 26 2.39 2.86 0.65
N GLU A 27 3.53 2.64 1.31
CA GLU A 27 4.70 3.51 1.17
C GLU A 27 5.28 3.49 -0.24
N ALA A 28 5.48 2.29 -0.81
CA ALA A 28 5.99 2.15 -2.17
C ALA A 28 5.05 2.80 -3.21
N LEU A 29 3.74 2.60 -3.08
CA LEU A 29 2.73 3.17 -3.95
C LEU A 29 2.66 4.70 -3.83
N GLY A 30 2.74 5.23 -2.59
CA GLY A 30 2.80 6.66 -2.35
C GLY A 30 4.07 7.30 -2.90
N ALA A 31 5.23 6.65 -2.73
CA ALA A 31 6.49 7.11 -3.31
C ALA A 31 6.44 7.10 -4.84
N LEU A 32 5.86 6.05 -5.44
CA LEU A 32 5.66 5.95 -6.88
C LEU A 32 4.78 7.08 -7.42
N HIS A 33 3.68 7.43 -6.73
CA HIS A 33 2.82 8.56 -7.11
C HIS A 33 3.65 9.84 -7.29
N TRP A 34 4.46 10.20 -6.30
CA TRP A 34 5.28 11.42 -6.35
C TRP A 34 6.42 11.35 -7.36
N ALA A 35 7.08 10.19 -7.48
CA ALA A 35 8.20 9.99 -8.41
C ALA A 35 7.75 10.04 -9.89
N THR A 36 6.49 9.74 -10.17
CA THR A 36 5.96 9.61 -11.54
C THR A 36 5.03 10.75 -11.95
N LYS A 37 4.80 11.75 -11.08
CA LYS A 37 3.80 12.82 -11.31
C LYS A 37 4.03 13.61 -12.62
N ASP A 38 5.29 13.79 -13.00
CA ASP A 38 5.70 14.57 -14.18
C ASP A 38 6.01 13.67 -15.41
N LEU A 39 5.83 12.35 -15.27
CA LEU A 39 6.05 11.41 -16.37
C LEU A 39 4.85 11.34 -17.31
N LYS A 40 5.10 10.85 -18.52
CA LYS A 40 4.02 10.49 -19.45
C LYS A 40 3.15 9.39 -18.84
N ILE A 41 1.84 9.47 -19.09
CA ILE A 41 0.84 8.51 -18.60
C ILE A 41 1.23 7.05 -18.88
N ALA A 42 1.78 6.76 -20.07
CA ALA A 42 2.20 5.41 -20.43
C ALA A 42 3.32 4.86 -19.54
N GLU A 43 4.32 5.69 -19.22
CA GLU A 43 5.44 5.30 -18.36
C GLU A 43 4.98 5.16 -16.91
N ARG A 44 4.16 6.09 -16.43
CA ARG A 44 3.52 6.00 -15.11
C ARG A 44 2.73 4.69 -14.96
N ASN A 45 1.90 4.36 -15.95
CA ASN A 45 1.10 3.13 -15.93
C ASN A 45 1.95 1.86 -15.99
N LYS A 46 3.10 1.90 -16.67
CA LYS A 46 4.04 0.78 -16.70
C LYS A 46 4.60 0.51 -15.30
N GLN A 47 5.17 1.51 -14.64
CA GLN A 47 5.74 1.35 -13.30
C GLN A 47 4.67 0.98 -12.26
N TYR A 48 3.46 1.52 -12.39
CA TYR A 48 2.32 1.13 -11.56
C TYR A 48 1.99 -0.36 -11.71
N ARG A 49 1.89 -0.87 -12.95
CA ARG A 49 1.63 -2.29 -13.21
C ARG A 49 2.77 -3.19 -12.70
N GLU A 50 4.01 -2.75 -12.80
CA GLU A 50 5.16 -3.46 -12.25
C GLU A 50 5.07 -3.56 -10.73
N LEU A 51 4.76 -2.47 -10.04
CA LEU A 51 4.57 -2.48 -8.58
C LEU A 51 3.43 -3.41 -8.14
N LEU A 52 2.28 -3.40 -8.83
CA LEU A 52 1.20 -4.34 -8.53
C LEU A 52 1.62 -5.80 -8.74
N LEU A 53 2.39 -6.05 -9.81
CA LEU A 53 2.85 -7.40 -10.14
C LEU A 53 3.79 -7.97 -9.07
N GLU A 54 4.59 -7.13 -8.40
CA GLU A 54 5.46 -7.56 -7.30
C GLU A 54 4.70 -8.23 -6.15
N VAL A 55 3.49 -7.74 -5.85
CA VAL A 55 2.59 -8.36 -4.86
C VAL A 55 1.90 -9.58 -5.47
N GLN A 56 1.31 -9.41 -6.65
CA GLN A 56 0.51 -10.45 -7.30
C GLN A 56 1.30 -11.73 -7.56
N LYS A 57 2.57 -11.62 -7.98
CA LYS A 57 3.42 -12.78 -8.28
C LYS A 57 3.71 -13.69 -7.08
N LEU A 58 3.50 -13.21 -5.84
CA LEU A 58 3.69 -13.99 -4.62
C LEU A 58 2.42 -14.73 -4.18
N ILE A 59 1.25 -14.22 -4.57
CA ILE A 59 -0.06 -14.70 -4.10
C ILE A 59 -0.70 -15.60 -5.15
N VAL A 60 -0.80 -15.11 -6.39
CA VAL A 60 -1.57 -15.70 -7.49
C VAL A 60 -1.14 -17.15 -7.84
N PRO A 61 0.16 -17.52 -7.78
CA PRO A 61 0.61 -18.91 -7.89
C PRO A 61 -0.01 -19.91 -6.92
N ARG A 62 -0.39 -19.47 -5.71
CA ARG A 62 -1.01 -20.34 -4.69
C ARG A 62 -2.40 -20.81 -5.10
N TYR A 63 -3.02 -20.10 -6.05
CA TYR A 63 -4.38 -20.32 -6.53
C TYR A 63 -4.41 -20.91 -7.95
N GLY A 64 -3.28 -21.42 -8.44
CA GLY A 64 -3.20 -22.14 -9.72
C GLY A 64 -3.00 -21.26 -10.96
N PHE A 65 -2.66 -19.98 -10.78
CA PHE A 65 -2.38 -19.05 -11.87
C PHE A 65 -0.91 -18.65 -11.89
N GLU A 66 -0.37 -18.27 -13.04
CA GLU A 66 1.04 -17.85 -13.11
C GLU A 66 1.27 -16.48 -12.43
N GLY A 67 2.41 -16.28 -11.79
CA GLY A 67 2.83 -15.01 -11.20
C GLY A 67 3.30 -13.97 -12.24
N THR A 68 2.58 -13.86 -13.35
CA THR A 68 2.91 -13.01 -14.52
C THR A 68 1.70 -12.21 -14.97
N GLN A 69 1.90 -11.22 -15.83
CA GLN A 69 0.79 -10.46 -16.45
C GLN A 69 -0.20 -11.39 -17.20
N LYS A 70 0.30 -12.49 -17.78
CA LYS A 70 -0.53 -13.50 -18.44
C LYS A 70 -1.37 -14.25 -17.41
N GLY A 71 -0.77 -14.70 -16.31
CA GLY A 71 -1.50 -15.37 -15.23
C GLY A 71 -2.56 -14.48 -14.59
N MET A 72 -2.28 -13.19 -14.40
CA MET A 72 -3.28 -12.20 -13.98
C MET A 72 -4.46 -12.10 -14.95
N SER A 73 -4.19 -12.06 -16.25
CA SER A 73 -5.25 -12.02 -17.26
C SER A 73 -6.11 -13.28 -17.22
N LEU A 74 -5.49 -14.46 -17.05
CA LEU A 74 -6.21 -15.72 -16.90
C LEU A 74 -7.05 -15.78 -15.63
N MET A 75 -6.54 -15.24 -14.52
CA MET A 75 -7.28 -15.09 -13.27
C MET A 75 -8.53 -14.23 -13.48
N LEU A 76 -8.39 -13.04 -14.06
CA LEU A 76 -9.53 -12.17 -14.36
C LEU A 76 -10.56 -12.82 -15.29
N MET A 77 -10.11 -13.57 -16.30
CA MET A 77 -10.99 -14.36 -17.16
C MET A 77 -11.74 -15.44 -16.37
N ALA A 78 -11.11 -16.09 -15.39
CA ALA A 78 -11.76 -17.08 -14.55
C ALA A 78 -12.86 -16.45 -13.68
N PHE A 79 -12.59 -15.30 -13.04
CA PHE A 79 -13.61 -14.54 -12.29
C PHE A 79 -14.83 -14.21 -13.17
N GLN A 80 -14.60 -13.75 -14.40
CA GLN A 80 -15.67 -13.44 -15.34
C GLN A 80 -16.41 -14.70 -15.81
N ALA A 81 -15.70 -15.75 -16.21
CA ALA A 81 -16.29 -16.96 -16.77
C ALA A 81 -17.12 -17.76 -15.76
N LEU A 82 -16.75 -17.70 -14.47
CA LEU A 82 -17.42 -18.39 -13.38
C LEU A 82 -18.55 -17.54 -12.75
N GLY A 83 -18.79 -16.32 -13.25
CA GLY A 83 -19.84 -15.43 -12.73
C GLY A 83 -19.54 -14.87 -11.35
N TYR A 84 -18.27 -14.87 -10.91
CA TYR A 84 -17.91 -14.39 -9.57
C TYR A 84 -18.04 -12.87 -9.42
N ASN A 85 -18.03 -12.12 -10.52
CA ASN A 85 -18.27 -10.68 -10.48
C ASN A 85 -19.68 -10.29 -9.99
N ASP A 86 -20.64 -11.22 -10.03
CA ASP A 86 -21.99 -11.01 -9.50
C ASP A 86 -22.09 -11.36 -8.00
N ASP A 87 -21.04 -11.94 -7.40
CA ASP A 87 -21.00 -12.23 -5.97
C ASP A 87 -20.75 -10.93 -5.18
N PRO A 88 -21.61 -10.60 -4.19
CA PRO A 88 -21.52 -9.34 -3.46
C PRO A 88 -20.23 -9.21 -2.62
N THR A 89 -19.66 -10.33 -2.16
CA THR A 89 -18.40 -10.33 -1.40
C THR A 89 -17.23 -10.06 -2.32
N VAL A 90 -17.25 -10.66 -3.53
CA VAL A 90 -16.25 -10.41 -4.57
C VAL A 90 -16.26 -8.95 -5.02
N ASP A 91 -17.45 -8.37 -5.22
CA ASP A 91 -17.60 -6.95 -5.58
C ASP A 91 -17.07 -6.03 -4.45
N ALA A 92 -17.48 -6.28 -3.20
CA ALA A 92 -17.00 -5.51 -2.05
C ALA A 92 -15.46 -5.54 -1.92
N ASN A 93 -14.85 -6.71 -2.11
CA ASN A 93 -13.40 -6.84 -2.09
C ASN A 93 -12.72 -6.15 -3.27
N THR A 94 -13.32 -6.20 -4.46
CA THR A 94 -12.82 -5.48 -5.64
C THR A 94 -12.84 -3.98 -5.41
N GLN A 95 -13.92 -3.44 -4.85
CA GLN A 95 -14.02 -2.02 -4.49
C GLN A 95 -12.97 -1.63 -3.44
N ALA A 96 -12.81 -2.43 -2.39
CA ALA A 96 -11.79 -2.19 -1.37
C ALA A 96 -10.38 -2.18 -1.96
N MET A 97 -10.04 -3.15 -2.82
CA MET A 97 -8.74 -3.18 -3.49
C MET A 97 -8.53 -1.98 -4.40
N ASN A 98 -9.55 -1.55 -5.17
CA ASN A 98 -9.45 -0.38 -6.05
C ASN A 98 -9.12 0.91 -5.27
N VAL A 99 -9.64 1.05 -4.05
CA VAL A 99 -9.27 2.14 -3.14
C VAL A 99 -7.83 2.00 -2.68
N LEU A 100 -7.43 0.82 -2.23
CA LEU A 100 -6.07 0.56 -1.72
C LEU A 100 -4.97 0.77 -2.76
N ILE A 101 -5.24 0.44 -4.03
CA ILE A 101 -4.25 0.60 -5.11
C ILE A 101 -4.30 2.00 -5.77
N SER A 102 -5.12 2.91 -5.27
CA SER A 102 -5.17 4.28 -5.76
C SER A 102 -3.89 5.05 -5.42
N MET A 103 -3.09 5.36 -6.44
CA MET A 103 -1.87 6.14 -6.30
C MET A 103 -2.09 7.48 -5.60
N ASP A 104 -3.19 8.17 -5.89
CA ASP A 104 -3.45 9.51 -5.34
C ASP A 104 -3.79 9.41 -3.84
N VAL A 105 -4.53 8.37 -3.44
CA VAL A 105 -4.84 8.12 -2.02
C VAL A 105 -3.56 7.79 -1.25
N ALA A 106 -2.73 6.88 -1.76
CA ALA A 106 -1.47 6.50 -1.14
C ALA A 106 -0.47 7.67 -1.07
N GLY A 107 -0.37 8.46 -2.15
CA GLY A 107 0.52 9.62 -2.23
C GLY A 107 0.18 10.70 -1.21
N ASN A 108 -1.12 11.03 -1.07
CA ASN A 108 -1.60 11.97 -0.07
C ASN A 108 -1.39 11.46 1.36
N ALA A 109 -1.69 10.19 1.62
CA ALA A 109 -1.49 9.58 2.94
C ALA A 109 -0.01 9.54 3.35
N LEU A 110 0.91 9.31 2.39
CA LEU A 110 2.35 9.38 2.64
C LEU A 110 2.80 10.80 3.00
N ALA A 111 2.34 11.81 2.27
CA ALA A 111 2.66 13.21 2.54
C ALA A 111 2.13 13.67 3.92
N GLU A 112 0.90 13.28 4.28
CA GLU A 112 0.31 13.60 5.57
C GLU A 112 1.08 12.95 6.73
N ARG A 113 1.50 11.68 6.59
CA ARG A 113 2.33 10.98 7.59
C ARG A 113 3.67 11.68 7.79
N ALA A 114 4.34 12.05 6.69
CA ALA A 114 5.61 12.77 6.74
C ALA A 114 5.47 14.12 7.46
N ALA A 115 4.41 14.88 7.17
CA ALA A 115 4.13 16.15 7.83
C ALA A 115 3.88 15.99 9.34
N LYS A 116 3.13 14.96 9.75
CA LYS A 116 2.89 14.65 11.17
C LYS A 116 4.18 14.29 11.91
N GLU A 117 5.04 13.49 11.30
CA GLU A 117 6.31 13.08 11.92
C GLU A 117 7.29 14.27 12.05
N GLN A 118 7.34 15.15 11.04
CA GLN A 118 8.11 16.39 11.11
C GLN A 118 7.60 17.31 12.23
N ALA A 119 6.28 17.49 12.35
CA ALA A 119 5.67 18.28 13.42
C ALA A 119 5.97 17.70 14.80
N ARG A 120 5.90 16.37 14.96
CA ARG A 120 6.23 15.67 16.20
C ARG A 120 7.70 15.88 16.59
N THR A 121 8.61 15.75 15.64
CA THR A 121 10.05 15.94 15.86
C THR A 121 10.35 17.39 16.25
N SER A 122 9.74 18.36 15.57
CA SER A 122 9.89 19.78 15.89
C SER A 122 9.33 20.11 17.28
N ALA A 123 8.23 19.48 17.71
CA ALA A 123 7.66 19.69 19.04
C ALA A 123 8.46 19.03 20.17
N ALA A 124 9.13 17.90 19.87
CA ALA A 124 10.01 17.21 20.82
C ALA A 124 11.33 17.97 21.07
N LEU A 125 11.82 18.69 20.06
CA LEU A 125 12.94 19.64 20.17
C LEU A 125 12.45 20.95 20.80
N LYS A 126 12.05 20.93 22.08
CA LYS A 126 11.98 22.19 22.83
C LYS A 126 13.40 22.79 22.88
N PRO A 127 13.56 24.10 22.64
CA PRO A 127 14.81 24.77 22.96
C PRO A 127 15.18 24.41 24.39
N TRP A 128 16.44 24.02 24.63
CA TRP A 128 16.96 23.95 25.99
C TRP A 128 16.70 25.31 26.65
N GLU A 129 15.73 25.37 27.56
CA GLU A 129 15.60 26.53 28.43
C GLU A 129 16.89 26.56 29.26
N GLU A 130 17.64 27.67 29.16
CA GLU A 130 18.83 27.87 29.98
C GLU A 130 18.42 27.69 31.44
N VAL A 131 18.81 26.57 32.04
CA VAL A 131 18.60 26.33 33.45
C VAL A 131 19.41 27.42 34.16
N PRO A 132 18.79 28.31 34.95
CA PRO A 132 19.55 29.28 35.72
C PRO A 132 20.40 28.49 36.70
N TRP A 133 21.69 28.35 36.41
CA TRP A 133 22.62 27.80 37.37
C TRP A 133 22.74 28.86 38.48
N GLU A 134 21.92 28.76 39.51
CA GLU A 134 22.25 29.47 40.76
C GLU A 134 23.40 28.69 41.41
N VAL A 135 24.63 29.14 41.18
CA VAL A 135 25.77 28.74 42.00
C VAL A 135 25.49 29.23 43.42
N LYS A 136 24.95 28.34 44.25
CA LYS A 136 24.97 28.53 45.69
C LYS A 136 26.43 28.58 46.11
N LYS A 137 26.92 29.77 46.45
CA LYS A 137 28.20 29.96 47.14
C LYS A 137 28.15 29.11 48.41
N VAL A 138 28.92 28.04 48.44
CA VAL A 138 29.17 27.28 49.67
C VAL A 138 30.13 28.14 50.48
N GLU A 139 29.62 28.78 51.53
CA GLU A 139 30.49 29.42 52.53
C GLU A 139 31.23 28.32 53.28
N ALA A 140 32.57 28.39 53.23
CA ALA A 140 33.47 27.47 53.89
C ALA A 140 33.51 27.73 55.41
N PRO A 141 33.74 26.69 56.24
CA PRO A 141 33.75 26.80 57.70
C PRO A 141 34.92 27.60 58.27
#